data_AF-A0A7J4P0R0-F1
#
_entry.id   AF-A0A7J4P0R0-F1
#
_cell.length_a   1.000
_cell.length_b   1.000
_cell.length_c   1.000
_cell.angle_alpha   90.00
_cell.angle_beta   90.00
_cell.angle_gamma   90.00
#
_symmetry.space_group_name_H-M   'P 1'
#
loop_
_entity.id
_entity.type
_entity.pdbx_description
1 polymer ?
#
loop_
_entity_poly.entity_id
_entity_poly.type
_entity_poly.pdbx_seq_one_letter_code
_entity_poly.pdbx_strand_id
1 'polypeptide(L)'
;AEGAALMTETTLKVEFLTGVYNLLPSKTLSRVVVANMREIGAPKYTKDDLAFAAEIAKSFPKEQKIDNLRKSKLPNWERYVDVDIVTDILDPWNEGEVSGGSTDVSDVSWQIPTMEFGTAAHVLGAPGHSWQTVACSGTSLGHKSLIFASKTMAGAALDLFTKSELLAEAREEHAKKMQGRKYRCAVPEEIGPPLAVAREQAAKQG
;
A
#
# COMPACT_ATOMS: atom_id res chain seq x y z
N ALA A 1 22.49 19.25 4.28
CA ALA A 1 22.81 19.25 2.84
C ALA A 1 23.80 20.35 2.50
N GLU A 2 23.51 21.61 2.82
CA GLU A 2 24.40 22.75 2.54
C GLU A 2 25.81 22.60 3.14
N GLY A 3 25.93 22.13 4.38
CA GLY A 3 27.25 21.90 4.99
C GLY A 3 28.10 20.87 4.25
N ALA A 4 27.49 19.81 3.70
CA ALA A 4 28.21 18.80 2.92
C ALA A 4 28.60 19.32 1.53
N ALA A 5 27.76 20.15 0.92
CA ALA A 5 28.05 20.81 -0.35
C ALA A 5 29.25 21.77 -0.20
N LEU A 6 29.27 22.55 0.88
CA LEU A 6 30.37 23.45 1.22
C LEU A 6 31.69 22.68 1.45
N MET A 7 31.65 21.54 2.16
CA MET A 7 32.83 20.71 2.42
C MET A 7 33.40 20.03 1.18
N THR A 8 32.58 19.80 0.15
CA THR A 8 32.97 19.04 -1.06
C THR A 8 33.14 19.94 -2.29
N GLU A 9 33.05 21.27 -2.11
CA GLU A 9 33.04 22.26 -3.20
C GLU A 9 31.99 21.95 -4.28
N THR A 10 30.88 21.29 -3.91
CA THR A 10 29.78 20.98 -4.82
C THR A 10 28.68 22.04 -4.73
N THR A 11 27.96 22.25 -5.83
CA THR A 11 26.80 23.16 -5.86
C THR A 11 25.54 22.40 -5.46
N LEU A 12 24.83 22.89 -4.45
CA LEU A 12 23.50 22.39 -4.08
C LEU A 12 22.43 23.24 -4.77
N LYS A 13 21.54 22.57 -5.52
CA LYS A 13 20.29 23.17 -6.01
C LYS A 13 19.13 22.44 -5.35
N VAL A 14 18.30 23.17 -4.60
CA VAL A 14 17.08 22.63 -4.00
C VAL A 14 15.91 22.96 -4.94
N GLU A 15 15.28 21.93 -5.47
CA GLU A 15 14.06 22.06 -6.27
C GLU A 15 12.92 21.35 -5.53
N PHE A 16 11.79 22.04 -5.34
CA PHE A 16 10.60 21.43 -4.76
C PHE A 16 9.91 20.61 -5.85
N LEU A 17 10.01 19.28 -5.76
CA LEU A 17 9.50 18.38 -6.80
C LEU A 17 8.09 17.88 -6.50
N THR A 18 7.77 17.61 -5.23
CA THR A 18 6.49 17.01 -4.85
C THR A 18 6.20 17.25 -3.37
N GLY A 19 4.90 17.27 -3.03
CA GLY A 19 4.40 17.17 -1.67
C GLY A 19 3.06 16.44 -1.70
N VAL A 20 2.87 15.46 -0.83
CA VAL A 20 1.63 14.69 -0.70
C VAL A 20 1.10 14.83 0.71
N TYR A 21 -0.22 14.86 0.86
CA TYR A 21 -0.85 14.84 2.17
C TYR A 21 -0.76 13.44 2.78
N ASN A 22 -1.00 13.33 4.09
CA ASN A 22 -1.20 12.03 4.72
C ASN A 22 -2.56 11.44 4.30
N LEU A 23 -2.67 10.12 4.17
CA LEU A 23 -3.93 9.44 3.85
C LEU A 23 -5.03 9.76 4.90
N LEU A 24 -6.25 9.99 4.43
CA LEU A 24 -7.48 9.99 5.25
C LEU A 24 -8.10 8.59 5.23
N PRO A 25 -7.97 7.79 6.31
CA PRO A 25 -8.47 6.42 6.32
C PRO A 25 -10.01 6.39 6.27
N SER A 26 -10.59 5.33 5.73
CA SER A 26 -12.04 5.07 5.77
C SER A 26 -12.36 3.73 6.42
N LYS A 27 -13.03 3.77 7.58
CA LYS A 27 -13.46 2.57 8.31
C LYS A 27 -14.57 1.86 7.55
N THR A 28 -15.51 2.63 7.01
CA THR A 28 -16.63 2.11 6.22
C THR A 28 -16.13 1.33 5.02
N LEU A 29 -15.24 1.91 4.21
CA LEU A 29 -14.70 1.21 3.03
C LEU A 29 -13.84 0.01 3.42
N SER A 30 -13.10 0.09 4.52
CA SER A 30 -12.33 -1.05 5.05
C SER A 30 -13.23 -2.25 5.38
N ARG A 31 -14.40 -2.02 6.01
CA ARG A 31 -15.40 -3.07 6.26
C ARG A 31 -15.92 -3.69 4.97
N VAL A 32 -16.20 -2.88 3.94
CA VAL A 32 -16.68 -3.36 2.63
C VAL A 32 -15.62 -4.26 1.97
N VAL A 33 -14.36 -3.84 1.97
CA VAL A 33 -13.25 -4.63 1.43
C VAL A 33 -13.11 -5.96 2.17
N VAL A 34 -13.07 -5.93 3.51
CA VAL A 34 -12.90 -7.15 4.31
C VAL A 34 -14.09 -8.11 4.16
N ALA A 35 -15.31 -7.60 4.06
CA ALA A 35 -16.48 -8.43 3.79
C ALA A 35 -16.37 -9.15 2.44
N ASN A 36 -15.93 -8.45 1.39
CA ASN A 36 -15.71 -9.06 0.08
C ASN A 36 -14.55 -10.07 0.08
N MET A 37 -13.45 -9.78 0.78
CA MET A 37 -12.35 -10.74 0.97
C MET A 37 -12.84 -12.05 1.61
N ARG A 38 -13.73 -11.95 2.61
CA ARG A 38 -14.31 -13.11 3.30
C ARG A 38 -15.25 -13.91 2.39
N GLU A 39 -16.09 -13.22 1.63
CA GLU A 39 -17.00 -13.85 0.67
C GLU A 39 -16.24 -14.64 -0.40
N ILE A 40 -15.14 -14.07 -0.92
CA ILE A 40 -14.31 -14.72 -1.94
C ILE A 40 -13.52 -15.90 -1.36
N GLY A 41 -13.03 -15.74 -0.12
CA GLY A 41 -12.15 -16.69 0.55
C GLY A 41 -10.70 -16.62 0.06
N ALA A 42 -9.78 -16.96 0.96
CA ALA A 42 -8.34 -16.86 0.68
C ALA A 42 -7.90 -17.78 -0.47
N PRO A 43 -6.89 -17.38 -1.27
CA PRO A 43 -6.34 -18.21 -2.33
C PRO A 43 -5.81 -19.55 -1.80
N LYS A 44 -5.95 -20.61 -2.61
CA LYS A 44 -5.36 -21.91 -2.33
C LYS A 44 -3.99 -22.04 -3.01
N TYR A 45 -2.99 -22.44 -2.24
CA TYR A 45 -1.62 -22.60 -2.69
C TYR A 45 -1.29 -24.08 -2.93
N THR A 46 -0.52 -24.33 -3.98
CA THR A 46 -0.03 -25.66 -4.32
C THR A 46 1.23 -25.98 -3.50
N LYS A 47 1.68 -27.24 -3.54
CA LYS A 47 2.95 -27.62 -2.91
C LYS A 47 4.14 -26.83 -3.46
N ASP A 48 4.14 -26.56 -4.76
CA ASP A 48 5.21 -25.82 -5.42
C ASP A 48 5.21 -24.34 -5.00
N ASP A 49 4.04 -23.73 -4.83
CA ASP A 49 3.93 -22.36 -4.30
C ASP A 49 4.49 -22.26 -2.87
N LEU A 50 4.15 -23.24 -2.02
CA LEU A 50 4.63 -23.29 -0.63
C LEU A 50 6.13 -23.55 -0.56
N ALA A 51 6.66 -24.44 -1.41
CA ALA A 51 8.09 -24.70 -1.51
C ALA A 51 8.86 -23.46 -1.98
N PHE A 52 8.36 -22.78 -3.01
CA PHE A 52 8.94 -21.52 -3.49
C PHE A 52 8.95 -20.44 -2.40
N ALA A 53 7.83 -20.27 -1.68
CA ALA A 53 7.75 -19.30 -0.60
C ALA A 53 8.75 -19.60 0.52
N ALA A 54 8.93 -20.87 0.89
CA ALA A 54 9.91 -21.30 1.87
C ALA A 54 11.37 -21.02 1.41
N GLU A 55 11.69 -21.20 0.12
CA GLU A 55 13.01 -20.84 -0.40
C GLU A 55 13.26 -19.32 -0.36
N ILE A 56 12.26 -18.51 -0.72
CA ILE A 56 12.36 -17.05 -0.58
C ILE A 56 12.54 -16.63 0.88
N ALA A 57 11.84 -17.28 1.81
CA ALA A 57 11.93 -17.00 3.25
C ALA A 57 13.35 -17.23 3.82
N LYS A 58 14.14 -18.14 3.23
CA LYS A 58 15.55 -18.36 3.63
C LYS A 58 16.48 -17.22 3.21
N SER A 59 16.06 -16.37 2.28
CA SER A 59 16.91 -15.30 1.71
C SER A 59 17.01 -14.05 2.58
N PHE A 60 16.30 -13.99 3.72
CA PHE A 60 16.38 -12.89 4.68
C PHE A 60 16.29 -13.40 6.12
N PRO A 61 16.84 -12.67 7.11
CA PRO A 61 16.83 -13.12 8.50
C PRO A 61 15.42 -13.21 9.08
N LYS A 62 15.18 -14.23 9.93
CA LYS A 62 13.89 -14.42 10.61
C LYS A 62 13.59 -13.25 11.55
N GLU A 63 14.62 -12.68 12.15
CA GLU A 63 14.56 -11.51 13.04
C GLU A 63 13.92 -10.31 12.33
N GLN A 64 14.21 -10.13 11.04
CA GLN A 64 13.59 -9.07 10.24
C GLN A 64 12.07 -9.28 10.10
N LYS A 65 11.62 -10.53 9.87
CA LYS A 65 10.18 -10.86 9.85
C LYS A 65 9.53 -10.54 11.19
N ILE A 66 10.17 -10.94 12.30
CA ILE A 66 9.69 -10.68 13.67
C ILE A 66 9.58 -9.18 13.94
N ASP A 67 10.59 -8.39 13.59
CA ASP A 67 10.58 -6.95 13.80
C ASP A 67 9.49 -6.24 12.97
N ASN A 68 9.27 -6.69 11.73
CA ASN A 68 8.19 -6.17 10.89
C ASN A 68 6.81 -6.51 11.46
N LEU A 69 6.61 -7.74 11.95
CA LEU A 69 5.37 -8.15 12.60
C LEU A 69 5.10 -7.34 13.88
N ARG A 70 6.10 -7.10 14.72
CA ARG A 70 5.97 -6.23 15.90
C ARG A 70 5.59 -4.81 15.51
N LYS A 71 6.25 -4.23 14.51
CA LYS A 71 5.98 -2.87 14.02
C LYS A 71 4.57 -2.72 13.45
N SER A 72 4.01 -3.80 12.88
CA SER A 72 2.64 -3.80 12.32
C SER A 72 1.54 -3.64 13.36
N LYS A 73 1.85 -3.87 14.66
CA LYS A 73 0.91 -3.88 15.79
C LYS A 73 -0.31 -4.79 15.58
N LEU A 74 -0.17 -5.79 14.71
CA LEU A 74 -1.21 -6.78 14.49
C LEU A 74 -1.47 -7.55 15.79
N PRO A 75 -2.74 -7.67 16.25
CA PRO A 75 -3.06 -8.49 17.40
C PRO A 75 -2.65 -9.96 17.17
N ASN A 76 -2.02 -10.57 18.18
CA ASN A 76 -1.51 -11.95 18.13
C ASN A 76 -0.54 -12.22 16.96
N TRP A 77 0.29 -11.23 16.59
CA TRP A 77 1.22 -11.33 15.47
C TRP A 77 2.18 -12.53 15.58
N GLU A 78 2.43 -13.02 16.80
CA GLU A 78 3.33 -14.13 17.11
C GLU A 78 2.96 -15.41 16.36
N ARG A 79 1.68 -15.62 16.04
CA ARG A 79 1.22 -16.79 15.25
C ARG A 79 1.77 -16.82 13.82
N TYR A 80 2.24 -15.69 13.30
CA TYR A 80 2.71 -15.55 11.93
C TYR A 80 4.24 -15.64 11.79
N VAL A 81 4.96 -15.84 12.91
CA VAL A 81 6.43 -15.91 12.91
C VAL A 81 6.96 -17.03 12.02
N ASP A 82 6.28 -18.17 12.03
CA ASP A 82 6.62 -19.36 11.23
C ASP A 82 5.72 -19.53 9.99
N VAL A 83 5.05 -18.44 9.58
CA VAL A 83 4.18 -18.42 8.38
C VAL A 83 4.90 -17.67 7.27
N ASP A 84 4.92 -18.27 6.08
CA ASP A 84 5.50 -17.65 4.88
C ASP A 84 4.44 -16.98 4.00
N ILE A 85 3.23 -17.53 3.96
CA ILE A 85 2.10 -16.96 3.23
C ILE A 85 0.90 -16.87 4.17
N VAL A 86 0.39 -15.65 4.37
CA VAL A 86 -0.79 -15.43 5.22
C VAL A 86 -2.06 -15.70 4.43
N THR A 87 -2.89 -16.61 4.91
CA THR A 87 -4.21 -16.92 4.34
C THR A 87 -5.37 -16.41 5.21
N ASP A 88 -5.08 -15.85 6.37
CA ASP A 88 -6.10 -15.28 7.25
C ASP A 88 -6.63 -13.96 6.67
N ILE A 89 -7.96 -13.80 6.66
CA ILE A 89 -8.60 -12.52 6.34
C ILE A 89 -8.78 -11.74 7.64
N LEU A 90 -7.88 -10.78 7.86
CA LEU A 90 -7.76 -10.02 9.10
C LEU A 90 -8.85 -8.95 9.21
N ASP A 91 -9.40 -8.77 10.41
CA ASP A 91 -10.21 -7.59 10.71
C ASP A 91 -9.31 -6.35 10.77
N PRO A 92 -9.78 -5.16 10.35
CA PRO A 92 -8.98 -3.94 10.44
C PRO A 92 -8.57 -3.65 11.89
N TRP A 93 -7.26 -3.54 12.15
CA TRP A 93 -6.70 -3.40 13.51
C TRP A 93 -5.98 -2.08 13.78
N ASN A 94 -5.76 -1.28 12.74
CA ASN A 94 -4.90 -0.10 12.75
C ASN A 94 -5.67 1.20 12.50
N GLU A 95 -6.89 1.31 13.02
CA GLU A 95 -7.74 2.48 12.81
C GLU A 95 -7.04 3.76 13.29
N GLY A 96 -6.93 4.75 12.40
CA GLY A 96 -6.25 6.02 12.68
C GLY A 96 -4.73 5.98 12.52
N GLU A 97 -4.13 4.81 12.32
CA GLU A 97 -2.72 4.70 11.95
C GLU A 97 -2.53 4.86 10.44
N VAL A 98 -1.56 5.67 10.05
CA VAL A 98 -1.24 5.93 8.64
C VAL A 98 0.24 5.64 8.44
N SER A 99 0.56 4.90 7.37
CA SER A 99 1.94 4.62 7.00
C SER A 99 2.67 5.91 6.62
N GLY A 100 3.96 5.99 6.94
CA GLY A 100 4.83 7.09 6.48
C GLY A 100 5.30 6.95 5.02
N GLY A 101 4.75 5.99 4.26
CA GLY A 101 5.03 5.84 2.83
C GLY A 101 4.47 6.99 2.01
N SER A 102 5.18 7.39 0.95
CA SER A 102 4.70 8.40 0.00
C SER A 102 3.82 7.75 -1.07
N THR A 103 2.57 8.17 -1.18
CA THR A 103 1.64 7.77 -2.24
C THR A 103 0.75 8.94 -2.63
N ASP A 104 0.53 9.13 -3.92
CA ASP A 104 -0.38 10.14 -4.49
C ASP A 104 -1.86 9.81 -4.23
N VAL A 105 -2.18 8.54 -3.96
CA VAL A 105 -3.50 8.10 -3.50
C VAL A 105 -3.92 8.83 -2.22
N SER A 106 -2.96 9.25 -1.40
CA SER A 106 -3.25 10.05 -0.22
C SER A 106 -3.97 11.34 -0.57
N ASP A 107 -3.59 12.03 -1.64
CA ASP A 107 -4.26 13.28 -2.06
C ASP A 107 -5.70 13.03 -2.54
N VAL A 108 -5.94 11.89 -3.20
CA VAL A 108 -7.30 11.47 -3.61
C VAL A 108 -8.20 11.31 -2.38
N SER A 109 -7.66 10.78 -1.28
CA SER A 109 -8.41 10.60 -0.03
C SER A 109 -8.89 11.92 0.60
N TRP A 110 -8.29 13.06 0.27
CA TRP A 110 -8.75 14.39 0.71
C TRP A 110 -9.88 14.95 -0.15
N GLN A 111 -10.13 14.35 -1.32
CA GLN A 111 -11.20 14.76 -2.22
C GLN A 111 -12.44 13.87 -2.04
N ILE A 112 -12.22 12.56 -1.91
CA ILE A 112 -13.29 11.56 -1.87
C ILE A 112 -12.94 10.40 -0.91
N PRO A 113 -13.95 9.70 -0.36
CA PRO A 113 -13.70 8.46 0.39
C PRO A 113 -12.85 7.50 -0.44
N THR A 114 -11.70 7.08 0.10
CA THR A 114 -10.70 6.27 -0.59
C THR A 114 -10.23 5.14 0.31
N MET A 115 -9.91 3.99 -0.29
CA MET A 115 -9.39 2.83 0.42
C MET A 115 -8.37 2.10 -0.46
N GLU A 116 -7.22 1.80 0.14
CA GLU A 116 -6.22 0.88 -0.39
C GLU A 116 -6.19 -0.37 0.51
N PHE A 117 -5.83 -1.52 -0.04
CA PHE A 117 -5.69 -2.73 0.74
C PHE A 117 -4.55 -3.60 0.22
N GLY A 118 -3.94 -4.36 1.13
CA GLY A 118 -2.89 -5.34 0.81
C GLY A 118 -3.45 -6.75 0.63
N THR A 119 -2.74 -7.55 -0.17
CA THR A 119 -2.95 -9.00 -0.27
C THR A 119 -1.60 -9.71 -0.19
N ALA A 120 -1.59 -11.03 0.05
CA ALA A 120 -0.37 -11.83 0.22
C ALA A 120 0.34 -12.11 -1.13
N ALA A 121 0.76 -11.04 -1.83
CA ALA A 121 1.40 -11.12 -3.15
C ALA A 121 2.90 -11.46 -3.10
N HIS A 122 3.48 -11.50 -1.90
CA HIS A 122 4.86 -11.89 -1.64
C HIS A 122 4.98 -12.55 -0.26
N VAL A 123 6.12 -13.20 -0.03
CA VAL A 123 6.40 -13.90 1.23
C VAL A 123 6.42 -12.93 2.41
N LEU A 124 5.73 -13.30 3.49
CA LEU A 124 5.67 -12.51 4.71
C LEU A 124 7.08 -12.22 5.24
N GLY A 125 7.36 -10.96 5.53
CA GLY A 125 8.66 -10.51 6.06
C GLY A 125 9.70 -10.12 4.99
N ALA A 126 9.45 -10.42 3.71
CA ALA A 126 10.32 -9.98 2.63
C ALA A 126 10.43 -8.44 2.63
N PRO A 127 11.64 -7.88 2.46
CA PRO A 127 11.81 -6.43 2.44
C PRO A 127 11.07 -5.79 1.25
N GLY A 128 10.48 -4.61 1.47
CA GLY A 128 9.93 -3.80 0.38
C GLY A 128 11.02 -3.38 -0.62
N HIS A 129 10.64 -3.11 -1.87
CA HIS A 129 11.56 -2.72 -2.95
C HIS A 129 12.76 -3.68 -3.15
N SER A 130 12.54 -4.97 -2.90
CA SER A 130 13.58 -6.00 -2.97
C SER A 130 13.36 -6.95 -4.15
N TRP A 131 14.41 -7.67 -4.53
CA TRP A 131 14.32 -8.70 -5.57
C TRP A 131 13.39 -9.85 -5.15
N GLN A 132 13.22 -10.11 -3.85
CA GLN A 132 12.30 -11.12 -3.33
C GLN A 132 10.85 -10.79 -3.71
N THR A 133 10.44 -9.52 -3.57
CA THR A 133 9.11 -9.04 -3.96
C THR A 133 8.90 -9.15 -5.47
N VAL A 134 9.93 -8.81 -6.25
CA VAL A 134 9.90 -8.96 -7.72
C VAL A 134 9.78 -10.44 -8.12
N ALA A 135 10.55 -11.32 -7.49
CA ALA A 135 10.52 -12.75 -7.75
C ALA A 135 9.12 -13.35 -7.47
N CYS A 136 8.46 -12.93 -6.39
CA CYS A 136 7.09 -13.38 -6.09
C CYS A 136 6.08 -12.91 -7.15
N SER A 137 6.23 -11.69 -7.64
CA SER A 137 5.25 -11.03 -8.53
C SER A 137 5.06 -11.77 -9.86
N GLY A 138 6.12 -12.41 -10.38
CA GLY A 138 6.08 -13.17 -11.64
C GLY A 138 5.66 -14.65 -11.51
N THR A 139 5.22 -15.09 -10.33
CA THR A 139 4.90 -16.51 -10.07
C THR A 139 3.41 -16.74 -9.86
N SER A 140 3.03 -18.02 -9.76
CA SER A 140 1.67 -18.44 -9.39
C SER A 140 1.19 -17.80 -8.07
N LEU A 141 2.09 -17.56 -7.10
CA LEU A 141 1.76 -16.86 -5.85
C LEU A 141 1.26 -15.44 -6.12
N GLY A 142 2.05 -14.64 -6.85
CA GLY A 142 1.69 -13.28 -7.23
C GLY A 142 0.39 -13.22 -8.04
N HIS A 143 0.24 -14.11 -9.03
CA HIS A 143 -0.96 -14.16 -9.87
C HIS A 143 -2.23 -14.54 -9.08
N LYS A 144 -2.15 -15.48 -8.14
CA LYS A 144 -3.29 -15.84 -7.28
C LYS A 144 -3.69 -14.68 -6.38
N SER A 145 -2.71 -13.97 -5.81
CA SER A 145 -2.97 -12.76 -5.03
C SER A 145 -3.60 -11.67 -5.88
N LEU A 146 -3.13 -11.47 -7.12
CA LEU A 146 -3.70 -10.53 -8.07
C LEU A 146 -5.18 -10.84 -8.35
N ILE A 147 -5.51 -12.09 -8.70
CA ILE A 147 -6.90 -12.50 -8.96
C ILE A 147 -7.79 -12.29 -7.73
N PHE A 148 -7.29 -12.57 -6.54
CA PHE A 148 -8.01 -12.32 -5.29
C PHE A 148 -8.25 -10.82 -5.06
N ALA A 149 -7.23 -9.99 -5.24
CA ALA A 149 -7.34 -8.54 -5.15
C ALA A 149 -8.34 -7.98 -6.17
N SER A 150 -8.26 -8.41 -7.43
CA SER A 150 -9.18 -7.97 -8.49
C SER A 150 -10.63 -8.32 -8.19
N LYS A 151 -10.90 -9.54 -7.72
CA LYS A 151 -12.25 -9.94 -7.29
C LYS A 151 -12.74 -9.11 -6.11
N THR A 152 -11.86 -8.83 -5.14
CA THR A 152 -12.18 -8.03 -3.96
C THR A 152 -12.54 -6.60 -4.37
N MET A 153 -11.75 -5.97 -5.24
CA MET A 153 -12.05 -4.65 -5.79
C MET A 153 -13.38 -4.63 -6.53
N ALA A 154 -13.62 -5.63 -7.40
CA ALA A 154 -14.85 -5.71 -8.18
C ALA A 154 -16.10 -5.90 -7.30
N GLY A 155 -16.02 -6.78 -6.30
CA GLY A 155 -17.09 -7.00 -5.34
C GLY A 155 -17.38 -5.76 -4.49
N ALA A 156 -16.33 -5.09 -3.99
CA ALA A 156 -16.47 -3.85 -3.24
C ALA A 156 -17.10 -2.73 -4.08
N ALA A 157 -16.69 -2.60 -5.36
CA ALA A 157 -17.29 -1.64 -6.29
C ALA A 157 -18.77 -1.96 -6.55
N LEU A 158 -19.11 -3.23 -6.76
CA LEU A 158 -20.49 -3.68 -6.95
C LEU A 158 -21.35 -3.36 -5.72
N ASP A 159 -20.84 -3.63 -4.51
CA ASP A 159 -21.51 -3.27 -3.27
C ASP A 159 -21.78 -1.77 -3.19
N LEU A 160 -20.79 -0.93 -3.48
CA LEU A 160 -20.96 0.52 -3.47
C LEU A 160 -21.94 1.03 -4.54
N PHE A 161 -22.06 0.35 -5.68
CA PHE A 161 -23.03 0.70 -6.72
C PHE A 161 -24.45 0.25 -6.40
N THR A 162 -24.62 -0.85 -5.67
CA THR A 162 -25.93 -1.48 -5.45
C THR A 162 -26.52 -1.20 -4.06
N LYS A 163 -25.68 -0.83 -3.08
CA LYS A 163 -26.05 -0.56 -1.68
C LYS A 163 -25.78 0.90 -1.35
N SER A 164 -26.76 1.75 -1.68
CA SER A 164 -26.65 3.21 -1.52
C SER A 164 -26.29 3.67 -0.11
N GLU A 165 -26.68 2.90 0.91
CA GLU A 165 -26.38 3.14 2.31
C GLU A 165 -24.88 3.09 2.64
N LEU A 166 -24.12 2.18 2.00
CA LEU A 166 -22.68 2.09 2.22
C LEU A 166 -21.95 3.32 1.66
N LEU A 167 -22.40 3.79 0.49
CA LEU A 167 -21.86 4.99 -0.12
C LEU A 167 -22.19 6.24 0.71
N ALA A 168 -23.42 6.32 1.24
CA ALA A 168 -23.82 7.41 2.13
C ALA A 168 -23.00 7.41 3.43
N GLU A 169 -22.84 6.26 4.08
CA GLU A 169 -22.03 6.11 5.31
C GLU A 169 -20.57 6.53 5.07
N ALA A 170 -19.95 6.08 3.96
CA ALA A 170 -18.58 6.43 3.62
C ALA A 170 -18.40 7.93 3.36
N ARG A 171 -19.37 8.58 2.69
CA ARG A 171 -19.36 10.03 2.45
C ARG A 171 -19.55 10.83 3.73
N GLU A 172 -20.44 10.39 4.62
CA GLU A 172 -20.66 11.05 5.91
C GLU A 172 -19.41 10.95 6.81
N GLU A 173 -18.79 9.77 6.87
CA GLU A 173 -17.53 9.55 7.59
C GLU A 173 -16.43 10.49 7.06
N HIS A 174 -16.29 10.57 5.73
CA HIS A 174 -15.32 11.44 5.08
C HIS A 174 -15.57 12.92 5.39
N ALA A 175 -16.81 13.39 5.27
CA ALA A 175 -17.18 14.77 5.59
C ALA A 175 -16.85 15.13 7.05
N LYS A 176 -17.13 14.23 8.00
CA LYS A 176 -16.76 14.38 9.42
C LYS A 176 -15.25 14.49 9.59
N LYS A 177 -14.47 13.67 8.88
CA LYS A 177 -12.99 13.71 8.91
C LYS A 177 -12.45 14.98 8.27
N MET A 178 -13.05 15.47 7.19
CA MET A 178 -12.64 16.71 6.55
C MET A 178 -12.87 17.92 7.46
N GLN A 179 -13.89 17.92 8.32
CA GLN A 179 -14.22 19.05 9.21
C GLN A 179 -14.34 20.38 8.45
N GLY A 180 -14.86 20.34 7.21
CA GLY A 180 -14.96 21.51 6.33
C GLY A 180 -13.66 21.97 5.69
N ARG A 181 -12.51 21.30 5.96
CA ARG A 181 -11.26 21.54 5.24
C ARG A 181 -11.44 21.24 3.75
N LYS A 182 -10.66 21.90 2.91
CA LYS A 182 -10.58 21.66 1.47
C LYS A 182 -9.16 21.30 1.11
N TYR A 183 -9.00 20.27 0.27
CA TYR A 183 -7.69 19.93 -0.27
C TYR A 183 -7.10 21.13 -1.01
N ARG A 184 -5.80 21.34 -0.81
CA ARG A 184 -4.97 22.26 -1.59
C ARG A 184 -3.71 21.53 -1.96
N CYS A 185 -3.37 21.53 -3.25
CA CYS A 185 -2.13 20.94 -3.72
C CYS A 185 -0.95 21.51 -2.91
N ALA A 186 -0.07 20.64 -2.41
CA ALA A 186 1.13 21.07 -1.70
C ALA A 186 2.20 21.64 -2.65
N VAL A 187 2.10 21.33 -3.95
CA VAL A 187 2.95 21.89 -4.98
C VAL A 187 2.47 23.30 -5.32
N PRO A 188 3.35 24.33 -5.23
CA PRO A 188 3.05 25.69 -5.68
C PRO A 188 2.59 25.72 -7.15
N GLU A 189 1.66 26.62 -7.49
CA GLU A 189 1.08 26.71 -8.85
C GLU A 189 2.14 27.06 -9.91
N GLU A 190 3.22 27.71 -9.52
CA GLU A 190 4.32 28.12 -10.38
C GLU A 190 5.21 26.94 -10.79
N ILE A 191 5.12 25.82 -10.08
CA ILE A 191 5.92 24.62 -10.33
C ILE A 191 5.11 23.69 -11.23
N GLY A 192 5.36 23.79 -12.54
CA GLY A 192 4.84 22.85 -13.52
C GLY A 192 5.52 21.48 -13.43
N PRO A 193 4.96 20.45 -14.11
CA PRO A 193 5.56 19.12 -14.14
C PRO A 193 7.00 19.19 -14.70
N PRO A 194 7.94 18.37 -14.18
CA PRO A 194 9.37 18.42 -14.57
C PRO A 194 9.61 17.74 -15.93
N LEU A 195 8.95 18.24 -16.99
CA LEU A 195 8.94 17.64 -18.32
C LEU A 195 10.33 17.58 -18.97
N ALA A 196 11.21 18.53 -18.66
CA ALA A 196 12.57 18.53 -19.16
C ALA A 196 13.37 17.33 -18.63
N VAL A 197 13.32 17.08 -17.33
CA VAL A 197 13.98 15.93 -16.68
C VAL A 197 13.39 14.62 -17.17
N ALA A 198 12.05 14.53 -17.26
CA ALA A 198 11.38 13.33 -17.75
C ALA A 198 11.79 12.97 -19.19
N ARG A 199 11.93 13.96 -20.08
CA ARG A 199 12.41 13.76 -21.46
C ARG A 199 13.86 13.30 -21.52
N GLU A 200 14.73 13.89 -20.69
CA GLU A 200 16.15 13.51 -20.63
C GLU A 200 16.33 12.06 -20.13
N GLN A 201 15.55 11.65 -19.12
CA GLN A 201 15.58 10.28 -18.61
C GLN A 201 15.06 9.27 -19.65
N ALA A 202 13.96 9.59 -20.34
CA ALA A 202 13.41 8.73 -21.38
C ALA A 202 14.42 8.51 -22.53
N ALA A 203 15.18 9.55 -22.90
CA ALA A 203 16.22 9.45 -23.93
C ALA A 203 17.44 8.60 -23.53
N LYS A 204 17.66 8.38 -22.23
CA LYS A 204 18.76 7.51 -21.73
C LYS A 204 18.36 6.03 -21.68
N GLN A 205 17.08 5.71 -21.82
CA GLN A 205 16.54 4.35 -21.70
C GLN A 205 16.11 3.74 -23.05
N GLY A 206 16.13 4.52 -24.14
CA GLY A 206 15.90 4.07 -25.52
C GLY A 206 17.20 3.90 -26.28
#